data_AF-A0A2H0W4G9-F1
#
_entry.id   AF-A0A2H0W4G9-F1
#
_cell.length_a   1.000
_cell.length_b   1.000
_cell.length_c   1.000
_cell.angle_alpha   90.00
_cell.angle_beta   90.00
_cell.angle_gamma   90.00
#
_symmetry.space_group_name_H-M   'P 1'
#
loop_
_entity.id
_entity.type
_entity.pdbx_description
1 polymer ?
#
loop_
_entity_poly.entity_id
_entity_poly.type
_entity_poly.pdbx_seq_one_letter_code
_entity_poly.pdbx_strand_id
1 'polypeptide(L)'
;MAYKIIKFSSLILIILIIVVISITSYRFYDAKAQGITFSFAGWLWSENYGWFSLNSNNCQLLNPGDCLITGPGVDYSVIIDPTNKISGYAWSENVGWVCFGDGAGDDRLGCVGVPPSGVLNTTMDNVTGKIAGWAKVYALDDDGWIKLRRGETGIIPAGTGEACYDCQPKCDVPEVVDDGEGNLIPTGKCITYSEDDYDTCNTCFAQTNFNGTDYPIVPGEQDFVAGGSGYIYTSCSTCTTESILGADRITCSACNNSVPTSLEQYGVNRNLSDGRLLGWSWNGADIDNNNATSDDLVIGAGWLHYNTEFGSSYIVFPWLQTLYGSIYTPKWVRQKSGVEGKNATYCIFAEDINVNIKTQNCEDIATGLVQGVDTGFLQSSPSGGIYRNALGKIDITGLITKVAGIGTRNKYGQIVNDISASAWNGPTGGSLSGQVYHFDGDLQIPDSLQLTNSSANVSGNGIIIVDGDLNISANISYEPGVPTKLDQLASAVWIIRGDLIIDPSVEKVVGAFVVLGNDTACQIASGSETDYHNYNKTGCGAFFSGDSDKPLSVLGLVIAKAFDLERNYADLLQGSERIIYDGRLTANPPKALSGFVEGLPVVRDFSY
;
A
#
# COMPACT_ATOMS: atom_id res chain seq x y z
N MET A 1 71.65 -44.87 -10.27
CA MET A 1 70.97 -44.01 -9.27
C MET A 1 70.04 -43.08 -10.02
N ALA A 2 68.76 -43.44 -10.15
CA ALA A 2 67.76 -42.68 -10.89
C ALA A 2 66.55 -42.47 -9.98
N TYR A 3 66.55 -41.35 -9.25
CA TYR A 3 65.38 -40.83 -8.54
C TYR A 3 65.59 -39.33 -8.37
N LYS A 4 64.64 -38.52 -8.88
CA LYS A 4 64.36 -37.09 -8.59
C LYS A 4 64.22 -36.22 -9.84
N ILE A 5 63.21 -36.47 -10.68
CA ILE A 5 62.55 -35.39 -11.45
C ILE A 5 61.05 -35.72 -11.60
N ILE A 6 60.33 -35.94 -10.50
CA ILE A 6 58.86 -35.89 -10.49
C ILE A 6 58.43 -35.38 -9.12
N LYS A 7 58.45 -34.07 -8.84
CA LYS A 7 57.76 -33.52 -7.64
C LYS A 7 57.21 -32.09 -7.70
N PHE A 8 57.45 -31.28 -8.74
CA PHE A 8 56.90 -29.91 -8.77
C PHE A 8 55.69 -29.73 -9.72
N SER A 9 55.67 -30.40 -10.87
CA SER A 9 54.57 -30.25 -11.84
C SER A 9 53.26 -30.92 -11.42
N SER A 10 53.31 -32.01 -10.64
CA SER A 10 52.12 -32.77 -10.26
C SER A 10 51.32 -32.10 -9.14
N LEU A 11 52.00 -31.40 -8.22
CA LEU A 11 51.34 -30.70 -7.11
C LEU A 11 50.55 -29.47 -7.60
N ILE A 12 51.12 -28.73 -8.56
CA ILE A 12 50.46 -27.57 -9.18
C ILE A 12 49.21 -28.02 -9.95
N LEU A 13 49.30 -29.14 -10.68
CA LEU A 13 48.16 -29.70 -11.41
C LEU A 13 47.03 -30.14 -10.45
N ILE A 14 47.37 -30.76 -9.33
CA ILE A 14 46.39 -31.17 -8.31
C ILE A 14 45.72 -29.96 -7.67
N ILE A 15 46.49 -28.90 -7.34
CA ILE A 15 45.92 -27.66 -6.80
C ILE A 15 44.99 -27.00 -7.81
N LEU A 16 45.36 -26.97 -9.10
CA LEU A 16 44.52 -26.42 -10.17
C LEU A 16 43.22 -27.21 -10.34
N ILE A 17 43.28 -28.54 -10.27
CA ILE A 17 42.11 -29.41 -10.33
C ILE A 17 41.21 -29.20 -9.11
N ILE A 18 41.78 -29.03 -7.91
CA ILE A 18 40.99 -28.74 -6.70
C ILE A 18 40.33 -27.37 -6.81
N VAL A 19 41.03 -26.34 -7.30
CA VAL A 19 40.46 -25.00 -7.51
C VAL A 19 39.34 -25.04 -8.56
N VAL A 20 39.51 -25.76 -9.67
CA VAL A 20 38.47 -25.92 -10.70
C VAL A 20 37.29 -26.72 -10.17
N ILE A 21 37.51 -27.80 -9.41
CA ILE A 21 36.44 -28.55 -8.75
C ILE A 21 35.73 -27.67 -7.73
N SER A 22 36.43 -26.88 -6.92
CA SER A 22 35.83 -25.93 -5.99
C SER A 22 35.00 -24.87 -6.72
N ILE A 23 35.51 -24.26 -7.79
CA ILE A 23 34.77 -23.26 -8.59
C ILE A 23 33.53 -23.88 -9.27
N THR A 24 33.60 -25.13 -9.71
CA THR A 24 32.46 -25.84 -10.33
C THR A 24 31.49 -26.46 -9.33
N SER A 25 31.91 -26.67 -8.07
CA SER A 25 31.05 -27.13 -6.96
C SER A 25 30.50 -26.00 -6.08
N TYR A 26 31.00 -24.77 -6.26
CA TYR A 26 30.19 -23.58 -6.03
C TYR A 26 29.05 -23.61 -7.04
N ARG A 27 27.96 -24.26 -6.65
CA ARG A 27 26.63 -23.98 -7.18
C ARG A 27 26.53 -22.46 -7.14
N PHE A 28 26.51 -21.81 -8.30
CA PHE A 28 25.89 -20.51 -8.41
C PHE A 28 24.46 -20.76 -7.93
N TYR A 29 24.22 -20.49 -6.65
CA TYR A 29 22.87 -20.24 -6.19
C TYR A 29 22.48 -19.00 -6.97
N ASP A 30 21.70 -19.20 -8.03
CA ASP A 30 20.86 -18.13 -8.54
C ASP A 30 20.00 -17.71 -7.35
N ALA A 31 20.45 -16.67 -6.64
CA ALA A 31 19.61 -15.94 -5.72
C ALA A 31 18.53 -15.33 -6.61
N LYS A 32 17.43 -16.07 -6.81
CA LYS A 32 16.19 -15.44 -7.25
C LYS A 32 15.96 -14.30 -6.27
N ALA A 33 15.78 -13.09 -6.79
CA ALA A 33 15.32 -11.97 -5.99
C ALA A 33 14.16 -12.48 -5.14
N GLN A 34 14.26 -12.34 -3.82
CA GLN A 34 13.19 -12.68 -2.90
C GLN A 34 12.06 -11.73 -3.24
N GLY A 35 11.14 -12.15 -4.10
CA GLY A 35 9.95 -11.36 -4.33
C GLY A 35 9.12 -11.37 -3.04
N ILE A 36 8.24 -10.39 -2.94
CA ILE A 36 7.50 -10.09 -1.72
C ILE A 36 6.20 -10.89 -1.69
N THR A 37 5.93 -11.51 -0.54
CA THR A 37 4.72 -12.29 -0.28
C THR A 37 3.68 -11.40 0.41
N PHE A 38 2.43 -11.47 -0.03
CA PHE A 38 1.32 -10.72 0.57
C PHE A 38 0.35 -11.66 1.28
N SER A 39 -0.10 -11.25 2.46
CA SER A 39 -1.10 -11.99 3.22
C SER A 39 -2.52 -11.63 2.80
N PHE A 40 -3.43 -12.58 2.92
CA PHE A 40 -4.86 -12.38 2.79
C PHE A 40 -5.41 -11.97 4.15
N ALA A 41 -6.55 -11.28 4.13
CA ALA A 41 -7.27 -10.84 5.30
C ALA A 41 -8.77 -10.88 5.06
N GLY A 42 -9.53 -10.66 6.13
CA GLY A 42 -10.98 -10.79 6.15
C GLY A 42 -11.44 -12.25 6.20
N TRP A 43 -12.73 -12.42 5.96
CA TRP A 43 -13.45 -13.65 6.21
C TRP A 43 -14.13 -14.16 4.94
N LEU A 44 -14.18 -15.48 4.79
CA LEU A 44 -15.04 -16.16 3.82
C LEU A 44 -16.27 -16.70 4.55
N TRP A 45 -17.37 -16.90 3.82
CA TRP A 45 -18.61 -17.46 4.38
C TRP A 45 -19.07 -18.69 3.63
N SER A 46 -19.53 -19.70 4.36
CA SER A 46 -20.30 -20.82 3.82
C SER A 46 -21.61 -20.95 4.58
N GLU A 47 -22.70 -21.26 3.88
CA GLU A 47 -23.98 -21.57 4.50
C GLU A 47 -23.93 -22.77 5.45
N ASN A 48 -23.02 -23.72 5.22
CA ASN A 48 -22.96 -24.97 5.99
C ASN A 48 -22.08 -24.86 7.24
N TYR A 49 -21.05 -24.02 7.21
CA TYR A 49 -20.02 -23.97 8.25
C TYR A 49 -19.68 -22.56 8.74
N GLY A 50 -20.38 -21.56 8.25
CA GLY A 50 -20.21 -20.18 8.67
C GLY A 50 -18.88 -19.56 8.23
N TRP A 51 -18.25 -18.82 9.14
CA TRP A 51 -17.10 -17.97 8.83
C TRP A 51 -15.77 -18.74 8.81
N PHE A 52 -14.92 -18.34 7.86
CA PHE A 52 -13.54 -18.80 7.74
C PHE A 52 -12.60 -17.58 7.78
N SER A 53 -11.71 -17.53 8.76
CA SER A 53 -10.68 -16.51 8.89
C SER A 53 -9.51 -16.81 7.96
N LEU A 54 -9.15 -15.88 7.08
CA LEU A 54 -7.96 -16.00 6.22
C LEU A 54 -6.63 -15.68 6.92
N ASN A 55 -6.68 -15.11 8.13
CA ASN A 55 -5.52 -14.63 8.86
C ASN A 55 -5.72 -14.71 10.38
N SER A 56 -4.67 -15.06 11.12
CA SER A 56 -4.67 -15.07 12.59
C SER A 56 -4.97 -13.70 13.21
N ASN A 57 -4.66 -12.61 12.51
CA ASN A 57 -4.86 -11.22 12.96
C ASN A 57 -6.24 -10.63 12.58
N ASN A 58 -7.08 -11.34 11.83
CA ASN A 58 -8.38 -10.82 11.38
C ASN A 58 -9.31 -10.37 12.51
N CYS A 59 -9.22 -11.00 13.69
CA CYS A 59 -10.02 -10.61 14.86
C CYS A 59 -9.74 -9.17 15.32
N GLN A 60 -8.58 -8.61 14.97
CA GLN A 60 -8.22 -7.23 15.27
C GLN A 60 -9.01 -6.21 14.42
N LEU A 61 -9.57 -6.62 13.28
CA LEU A 61 -10.43 -5.78 12.43
C LEU A 61 -11.84 -5.59 13.03
N LEU A 62 -12.31 -6.55 13.84
CA LEU A 62 -13.66 -6.51 14.42
C LEU A 62 -13.68 -5.85 15.79
N ASN A 63 -12.76 -6.22 16.67
CA ASN A 63 -12.53 -5.58 17.97
C ASN A 63 -11.16 -6.04 18.50
N PRO A 64 -10.21 -5.13 18.80
CA PRO A 64 -8.88 -5.49 19.30
C PRO A 64 -8.87 -6.34 20.58
N GLY A 65 -9.97 -6.34 21.35
CA GLY A 65 -10.15 -7.11 22.58
C GLY A 65 -10.82 -8.48 22.41
N ASP A 66 -11.40 -8.78 21.25
CA ASP A 66 -12.18 -10.00 20.99
C ASP A 66 -11.39 -11.03 20.17
N CYS A 67 -10.06 -10.90 20.08
CA CYS A 67 -9.21 -12.00 19.64
C CYS A 67 -9.28 -13.13 20.69
N LEU A 68 -10.37 -13.90 20.63
CA LEU A 68 -10.41 -15.28 21.08
C LEU A 68 -9.48 -16.05 20.15
N ILE A 69 -8.19 -15.90 20.43
CA ILE A 69 -7.16 -16.76 19.88
C ILE A 69 -7.68 -18.19 20.08
N THR A 70 -7.65 -18.98 19.02
CA THR A 70 -7.65 -20.43 19.06
C THR A 70 -6.47 -20.91 19.91
N GLY A 71 -6.51 -20.66 21.22
CA GLY A 71 -5.37 -20.77 22.13
C GLY A 71 -4.18 -19.85 21.78
N PRO A 72 -3.35 -19.45 22.75
CA PRO A 72 -2.12 -18.74 22.44
C PRO A 72 -1.21 -19.56 21.50
N GLY A 73 -0.85 -19.03 20.33
CA GLY A 73 0.34 -19.46 19.59
C GLY A 73 0.17 -20.15 18.22
N VAL A 74 -1.00 -20.10 17.56
CA VAL A 74 -1.09 -20.57 16.16
C VAL A 74 -1.12 -19.38 15.21
N ASP A 75 0.01 -19.13 14.57
CA ASP A 75 0.12 -18.17 13.47
C ASP A 75 -0.29 -18.86 12.17
N TYR A 76 -1.26 -18.28 11.46
CA TYR A 76 -1.76 -18.79 10.19
C TYR A 76 -2.15 -17.63 9.27
N SER A 77 -1.93 -17.82 7.98
CA SER A 77 -2.32 -16.87 6.95
C SER A 77 -2.43 -17.61 5.63
N VAL A 78 -3.39 -17.20 4.81
CA VAL A 78 -3.36 -17.46 3.37
C VAL A 78 -2.50 -16.36 2.74
N ILE A 79 -1.57 -16.73 1.86
CA ILE A 79 -0.60 -15.83 1.26
C ILE A 79 -0.59 -15.97 -0.26
N ILE A 80 -0.19 -14.91 -0.96
CA ILE A 80 0.20 -14.95 -2.36
C ILE A 80 1.67 -14.60 -2.51
N ASP A 81 2.38 -15.43 -3.26
CA ASP A 81 3.79 -15.24 -3.54
C ASP A 81 4.01 -14.37 -4.80
N PRO A 82 5.25 -13.98 -5.09
CA PRO A 82 5.61 -13.13 -6.24
C PRO A 82 5.40 -13.79 -7.61
N THR A 83 5.23 -15.12 -7.62
CA THR A 83 4.88 -15.90 -8.81
C THR A 83 3.38 -16.09 -8.96
N ASN A 84 2.61 -15.37 -8.14
CA ASN A 84 1.17 -15.40 -8.01
C ASN A 84 0.61 -16.75 -7.55
N LYS A 85 1.41 -17.57 -6.87
CA LYS A 85 0.90 -18.77 -6.21
C LYS A 85 0.28 -18.42 -4.88
N ILE A 86 -0.90 -18.95 -4.62
CA ILE A 86 -1.59 -18.83 -3.35
C ILE A 86 -1.36 -20.10 -2.53
N SER A 87 -0.96 -19.93 -1.28
CA SER A 87 -0.74 -21.02 -0.35
C SER A 87 -1.10 -20.63 1.09
N GLY A 88 -1.13 -21.59 1.99
CA GLY A 88 -1.33 -21.34 3.42
C GLY A 88 -2.68 -21.80 3.93
N TYR A 89 -3.03 -21.32 5.12
CA TYR A 89 -4.11 -21.87 5.93
C TYR A 89 -5.07 -20.79 6.41
N ALA A 90 -6.36 -21.09 6.32
CA ALA A 90 -7.47 -20.38 6.92
C ALA A 90 -8.09 -21.24 8.03
N TRP A 91 -8.85 -20.62 8.94
CA TRP A 91 -9.45 -21.28 10.09
C TRP A 91 -10.95 -21.00 10.20
N SER A 92 -11.74 -22.05 10.40
CA SER A 92 -13.13 -21.94 10.85
C SER A 92 -13.30 -22.60 12.20
N GLU A 93 -14.07 -21.96 13.09
CA GLU A 93 -14.46 -22.56 14.37
C GLU A 93 -15.37 -23.78 14.23
N ASN A 94 -16.07 -23.92 13.09
CA ASN A 94 -17.04 -25.00 12.86
C ASN A 94 -16.44 -26.20 12.14
N VAL A 95 -15.43 -26.01 11.27
CA VAL A 95 -14.80 -27.08 10.48
C VAL A 95 -13.28 -27.15 10.57
N GLY A 96 -12.65 -26.26 11.31
CA GLY A 96 -11.21 -26.24 11.49
C GLY A 96 -10.45 -25.69 10.28
N TRP A 97 -9.31 -26.33 9.98
CA TRP A 97 -8.36 -25.85 8.98
C TRP A 97 -8.85 -26.00 7.54
N VAL A 98 -8.74 -24.91 6.79
CA VAL A 98 -8.87 -24.90 5.33
C VAL A 98 -7.54 -24.50 4.73
N CYS A 99 -6.96 -25.36 3.90
CA CYS A 99 -5.70 -25.08 3.24
C CYS A 99 -5.91 -24.65 1.79
N PHE A 100 -5.00 -23.82 1.26
CA PHE A 100 -4.95 -23.41 -0.14
C PHE A 100 -3.64 -23.88 -0.80
N GLY A 101 -3.73 -24.44 -2.01
CA GLY A 101 -2.58 -24.69 -2.88
C GLY A 101 -1.55 -25.74 -2.42
N ASP A 102 -0.42 -25.81 -3.12
CA ASP A 102 0.67 -26.79 -2.89
C ASP A 102 1.77 -26.30 -1.95
N GLY A 103 1.58 -25.17 -1.28
CA GLY A 103 2.58 -24.59 -0.38
C GLY A 103 3.65 -23.77 -1.08
N ALA A 104 3.55 -23.55 -2.40
CA ALA A 104 4.47 -22.70 -3.15
C ALA A 104 5.96 -23.03 -2.96
N GLY A 105 6.29 -24.29 -2.64
CA GLY A 105 7.66 -24.76 -2.36
C GLY A 105 8.06 -24.76 -0.88
N ASP A 106 7.19 -24.34 0.03
CA ASP A 106 7.27 -24.60 1.46
C ASP A 106 6.26 -25.70 1.85
N ASP A 107 6.76 -26.90 2.14
CA ASP A 107 5.94 -28.06 2.54
C ASP A 107 5.10 -27.80 3.80
N ARG A 108 5.39 -26.73 4.57
CA ARG A 108 4.60 -26.35 5.75
C ARG A 108 3.34 -25.55 5.40
N LEU A 109 3.26 -24.99 4.19
CA LEU A 109 2.18 -24.10 3.75
C LEU A 109 1.23 -24.75 2.74
N GLY A 110 1.48 -26.00 2.34
CA GLY A 110 0.73 -26.70 1.30
C GLY A 110 -0.31 -27.68 1.81
N CYS A 111 -1.28 -27.99 0.94
CA CYS A 111 -2.31 -28.95 1.28
C CYS A 111 -1.80 -30.37 1.10
N VAL A 112 -2.31 -31.28 1.94
CA VAL A 112 -1.95 -32.69 1.87
C VAL A 112 -3.06 -33.47 1.18
N GLY A 113 -2.66 -34.19 0.12
CA GLY A 113 -3.51 -35.09 -0.65
C GLY A 113 -3.45 -34.80 -2.15
N VAL A 114 -4.23 -35.57 -2.91
CA VAL A 114 -4.38 -35.39 -4.36
C VAL A 114 -5.80 -34.87 -4.61
N PRO A 115 -5.97 -33.71 -5.28
CA PRO A 115 -7.29 -33.21 -5.59
C PRO A 115 -8.01 -34.15 -6.58
N PRO A 116 -9.35 -34.11 -6.63
CA PRO A 116 -10.15 -34.98 -7.51
C PRO A 116 -9.74 -34.88 -8.98
N SER A 117 -9.30 -33.70 -9.43
CA SER A 117 -8.75 -33.52 -10.77
C SER A 117 -7.67 -32.43 -10.83
N GLY A 118 -6.82 -32.51 -11.85
CA GLY A 118 -5.75 -31.55 -12.09
C GLY A 118 -4.57 -31.64 -11.12
N VAL A 119 -3.87 -30.53 -10.93
CA VAL A 119 -2.69 -30.41 -10.08
C VAL A 119 -3.09 -29.64 -8.83
N LEU A 120 -2.65 -30.11 -7.66
CA LEU A 120 -2.73 -29.32 -6.44
C LEU A 120 -1.85 -28.08 -6.64
N ASN A 121 -2.46 -26.95 -6.92
CA ASN A 121 -1.81 -25.66 -7.08
C ASN A 121 -2.91 -24.61 -7.04
N THR A 122 -2.62 -23.45 -6.47
CA THR A 122 -3.53 -22.31 -6.53
C THR A 122 -2.77 -21.10 -7.03
N THR A 123 -3.29 -20.41 -8.03
CA THR A 123 -2.64 -19.30 -8.71
C THR A 123 -3.61 -18.17 -9.00
N MET A 124 -3.10 -16.95 -9.01
CA MET A 124 -3.80 -15.76 -9.45
C MET A 124 -3.23 -15.26 -10.80
N ASP A 125 -4.13 -14.86 -11.71
CA ASP A 125 -3.77 -14.09 -12.89
C ASP A 125 -3.79 -12.60 -12.54
N ASN A 126 -2.64 -11.93 -12.54
CA ASN A 126 -2.54 -10.50 -12.18
C ASN A 126 -3.17 -9.56 -13.22
N VAL A 127 -3.41 -10.03 -14.45
CA VAL A 127 -4.02 -9.21 -15.51
C VAL A 127 -5.53 -9.25 -15.41
N THR A 128 -6.11 -10.40 -15.06
CA THR A 128 -7.57 -10.56 -15.00
C THR A 128 -8.12 -10.67 -13.58
N GLY A 129 -7.27 -10.76 -12.57
CA GLY A 129 -7.64 -11.02 -11.17
C GLY A 129 -8.07 -12.46 -10.88
N LYS A 130 -8.02 -13.37 -11.86
CA LYS A 130 -8.61 -14.71 -11.74
C LYS A 130 -7.85 -15.60 -10.79
N ILE A 131 -8.53 -16.20 -9.82
CA ILE A 131 -7.97 -17.19 -8.91
C ILE A 131 -8.40 -18.58 -9.36
N ALA A 132 -7.42 -19.48 -9.43
CA ALA A 132 -7.61 -20.82 -9.93
C ALA A 132 -6.86 -21.84 -9.09
N GLY A 133 -7.43 -23.03 -8.92
CA GLY A 133 -6.77 -24.10 -8.19
C GLY A 133 -7.67 -24.84 -7.23
N TRP A 134 -7.06 -25.31 -6.14
CA TRP A 134 -7.72 -26.12 -5.12
C TRP A 134 -7.45 -25.60 -3.72
N ALA A 135 -8.47 -25.71 -2.88
CA ALA A 135 -8.37 -25.62 -1.43
C ALA A 135 -8.91 -26.92 -0.80
N LYS A 136 -8.61 -27.17 0.47
CA LYS A 136 -9.04 -28.38 1.18
C LYS A 136 -9.49 -28.07 2.60
N VAL A 137 -10.70 -28.48 2.96
CA VAL A 137 -11.21 -28.54 4.33
C VAL A 137 -10.76 -29.86 4.95
N TYR A 138 -9.84 -29.81 5.93
CA TYR A 138 -9.25 -31.05 6.46
C TYR A 138 -10.22 -31.93 7.25
N ALA A 139 -11.21 -31.33 7.93
CA ALA A 139 -12.18 -32.10 8.71
C ALA A 139 -13.08 -33.00 7.86
N LEU A 140 -13.14 -32.77 6.54
CA LEU A 140 -13.94 -33.54 5.59
C LEU A 140 -13.13 -34.56 4.78
N ASP A 141 -11.82 -34.68 5.05
CA ASP A 141 -10.92 -35.62 4.39
C ASP A 141 -10.99 -35.57 2.85
N ASP A 142 -11.30 -36.68 2.18
CA ASP A 142 -11.42 -36.76 0.72
C ASP A 142 -12.60 -35.96 0.16
N ASP A 143 -13.60 -35.67 0.99
CA ASP A 143 -14.77 -34.84 0.66
C ASP A 143 -14.50 -33.34 0.89
N GLY A 144 -13.29 -33.00 1.34
CA GLY A 144 -12.92 -31.64 1.70
C GLY A 144 -12.45 -30.75 0.56
N TRP A 145 -12.35 -31.26 -0.67
CA TRP A 145 -11.76 -30.52 -1.78
C TRP A 145 -12.68 -29.42 -2.32
N ILE A 146 -12.15 -28.20 -2.36
CA ILE A 146 -12.80 -27.01 -2.88
C ILE A 146 -12.11 -26.63 -4.20
N LYS A 147 -12.89 -26.56 -5.28
CA LYS A 147 -12.39 -26.10 -6.57
C LYS A 147 -12.57 -24.59 -6.67
N LEU A 148 -11.47 -23.87 -6.91
CA LEU A 148 -11.45 -22.40 -7.02
C LEU A 148 -11.69 -21.92 -8.47
N ARG A 149 -11.65 -22.84 -9.46
CA ARG A 149 -11.82 -22.55 -10.90
C ARG A 149 -12.73 -23.52 -11.66
N ARG A 150 -13.48 -22.94 -12.62
CA ARG A 150 -14.12 -23.46 -13.87
C ARG A 150 -14.07 -24.94 -14.20
N GLY A 151 -15.27 -25.46 -14.50
CA GLY A 151 -15.52 -26.29 -15.70
C GLY A 151 -16.03 -25.45 -16.87
N GLU A 152 -15.68 -25.81 -18.10
CA GLU A 152 -16.16 -25.18 -19.34
C GLU A 152 -17.52 -25.79 -19.74
N THR A 153 -18.59 -25.00 -19.78
CA THR A 153 -19.82 -25.38 -20.47
C THR A 153 -20.25 -24.31 -21.47
N GLY A 154 -20.70 -24.79 -22.63
CA GLY A 154 -20.90 -24.01 -23.85
C GLY A 154 -22.14 -23.09 -23.88
N ILE A 155 -22.35 -22.52 -25.08
CA ILE A 155 -23.40 -21.59 -25.56
C ILE A 155 -24.12 -20.76 -24.50
N ILE A 156 -23.81 -19.46 -24.52
CA ILE A 156 -24.33 -18.39 -23.67
C ILE A 156 -25.85 -18.16 -23.88
N PRO A 157 -26.69 -18.24 -22.83
CA PRO A 157 -27.99 -17.56 -22.81
C PRO A 157 -27.76 -16.05 -22.66
N ALA A 158 -28.44 -15.22 -23.46
CA ALA A 158 -28.38 -13.76 -23.30
C ALA A 158 -28.88 -13.37 -21.90
N GLY A 159 -28.09 -12.62 -21.13
CA GLY A 159 -28.41 -12.19 -19.77
C GLY A 159 -27.77 -10.85 -19.43
N THR A 160 -28.37 -10.13 -18.48
CA THR A 160 -27.85 -8.89 -17.87
C THR A 160 -26.96 -9.23 -16.68
N GLY A 161 -25.83 -8.53 -16.52
CA GLY A 161 -25.02 -8.63 -15.31
C GLY A 161 -25.66 -7.81 -14.19
N GLU A 162 -25.97 -8.43 -13.05
CA GLU A 162 -26.68 -7.78 -11.94
C GLU A 162 -25.75 -7.22 -10.86
N ALA A 163 -24.49 -7.67 -10.82
CA ALA A 163 -23.48 -7.13 -9.92
C ALA A 163 -22.12 -7.10 -10.61
N CYS A 164 -21.66 -5.91 -10.97
CA CYS A 164 -20.35 -5.67 -11.57
C CYS A 164 -19.33 -5.25 -10.52
N TYR A 165 -18.12 -5.71 -10.74
CA TYR A 165 -16.99 -5.50 -9.86
C TYR A 165 -15.74 -5.19 -10.69
N ASP A 166 -14.72 -4.62 -10.04
CA ASP A 166 -13.54 -4.07 -10.72
C ASP A 166 -13.91 -2.99 -11.75
N CYS A 167 -14.82 -2.10 -11.33
CA CYS A 167 -15.34 -1.03 -12.14
C CYS A 167 -14.51 0.25 -11.95
N GLN A 168 -13.97 0.78 -13.05
CA GLN A 168 -13.30 2.08 -13.07
C GLN A 168 -14.32 3.17 -13.41
N PRO A 169 -14.48 4.19 -12.56
CA PRO A 169 -15.38 5.31 -12.85
C PRO A 169 -15.05 5.94 -14.20
N LYS A 170 -16.07 6.30 -14.95
CA LYS A 170 -15.91 6.95 -16.24
C LYS A 170 -15.32 8.34 -16.05
N CYS A 171 -14.42 8.72 -16.94
CA CYS A 171 -13.90 10.07 -16.93
C CYS A 171 -14.87 11.06 -17.60
N ASP A 172 -15.48 11.96 -16.81
CA ASP A 172 -16.37 13.01 -17.33
C ASP A 172 -15.60 14.20 -17.90
N VAL A 173 -14.48 14.56 -17.26
CA VAL A 173 -13.63 15.68 -17.69
C VAL A 173 -12.19 15.20 -17.83
N PRO A 174 -11.72 14.86 -19.04
CA PRO A 174 -10.32 14.51 -19.25
C PRO A 174 -9.44 15.77 -19.17
N GLU A 175 -8.25 15.63 -18.61
CA GLU A 175 -7.22 16.66 -18.70
C GLU A 175 -6.71 16.72 -20.14
N VAL A 176 -6.62 17.95 -20.65
CA VAL A 176 -6.13 18.23 -22.00
C VAL A 176 -4.93 19.16 -21.92
N VAL A 177 -3.93 18.88 -22.74
CA VAL A 177 -2.78 19.76 -22.95
C VAL A 177 -2.82 20.31 -24.37
N ASP A 178 -2.38 21.56 -24.53
CA ASP A 178 -2.18 22.14 -25.85
C ASP A 178 -0.90 21.55 -26.46
N ASP A 179 -0.99 21.01 -27.67
CA ASP A 179 0.15 20.46 -28.41
C ASP A 179 1.14 21.53 -28.89
N GLY A 180 0.87 22.81 -28.61
CA GLY A 180 1.66 23.95 -29.06
C GLY A 180 1.23 24.44 -30.45
N GLU A 181 0.25 23.78 -31.07
CA GLU A 181 -0.34 24.14 -32.35
C GLU A 181 -1.80 24.59 -32.19
N GLY A 182 -2.27 24.70 -30.94
CA GLY A 182 -3.62 25.11 -30.56
C GLY A 182 -4.62 23.94 -30.53
N ASN A 183 -4.16 22.69 -30.65
CA ASN A 183 -5.02 21.52 -30.48
C ASN A 183 -4.92 21.01 -29.04
N LEU A 184 -6.08 20.76 -28.44
CA LEU A 184 -6.19 20.17 -27.11
C LEU A 184 -6.16 18.64 -27.24
N ILE A 185 -5.08 18.01 -26.76
CA ILE A 185 -4.89 16.56 -26.73
C ILE A 185 -5.12 16.03 -25.31
N PRO A 186 -5.98 15.00 -25.13
CA PRO A 186 -6.15 14.34 -23.85
C PRO A 186 -4.84 13.72 -23.36
N THR A 187 -4.47 13.97 -22.10
CA THR A 187 -3.27 13.40 -21.48
C THR A 187 -3.47 11.97 -20.99
N GLY A 188 -4.71 11.46 -21.04
CA GLY A 188 -5.12 10.21 -20.41
C GLY A 188 -5.43 10.35 -18.91
N LYS A 189 -5.29 11.55 -18.34
CA LYS A 189 -5.65 11.85 -16.95
C LYS A 189 -7.07 12.39 -16.86
N CYS A 190 -7.73 12.15 -15.74
CA CYS A 190 -9.09 12.63 -15.50
C CYS A 190 -9.12 13.71 -14.40
N ILE A 191 -9.84 14.80 -14.65
CA ILE A 191 -10.08 15.89 -13.69
C ILE A 191 -11.32 15.60 -12.84
N THR A 192 -12.34 14.97 -13.41
CA THR A 192 -13.59 14.66 -12.72
C THR A 192 -14.12 13.34 -13.21
N TYR A 193 -14.38 12.43 -12.26
CA TYR A 193 -14.96 11.12 -12.51
C TYR A 193 -16.47 11.17 -12.29
N SER A 194 -17.19 10.33 -13.04
CA SER A 194 -18.62 10.16 -12.88
C SER A 194 -18.94 9.40 -11.58
N GLU A 195 -20.02 9.81 -10.89
CA GLU A 195 -20.55 9.09 -9.74
C GLU A 195 -21.38 7.85 -10.15
N ASP A 196 -21.96 7.89 -11.35
CA ASP A 196 -22.95 6.90 -11.81
C ASP A 196 -22.48 6.06 -13.01
N ASP A 197 -21.52 6.54 -13.81
CA ASP A 197 -21.02 5.85 -15.00
C ASP A 197 -19.62 5.22 -14.79
N TYR A 198 -19.37 4.08 -15.45
CA TYR A 198 -18.08 3.38 -15.41
C TYR A 198 -17.56 3.05 -16.82
N ASP A 199 -16.27 3.34 -17.08
CA ASP A 199 -15.63 3.14 -18.40
C ASP A 199 -15.20 1.68 -18.63
N THR A 200 -14.81 0.97 -17.58
CA THR A 200 -14.42 -0.44 -17.66
C THR A 200 -14.93 -1.21 -16.45
N CYS A 201 -15.54 -2.38 -16.66
CA CYS A 201 -15.77 -3.37 -15.61
C CYS A 201 -15.37 -4.75 -16.13
N ASN A 202 -14.33 -5.32 -15.55
CA ASN A 202 -13.76 -6.57 -16.06
C ASN A 202 -14.56 -7.81 -15.68
N THR A 203 -15.31 -7.76 -14.58
CA THR A 203 -16.05 -8.90 -14.03
C THR A 203 -17.48 -8.49 -13.66
N CYS A 204 -18.48 -9.25 -14.11
CA CYS A 204 -19.85 -9.12 -13.60
C CYS A 204 -20.46 -10.50 -13.34
N PHE A 205 -21.38 -10.56 -12.38
CA PHE A 205 -22.14 -11.76 -12.05
C PHE A 205 -23.57 -11.62 -12.59
N ALA A 206 -24.04 -12.62 -13.33
CA ALA A 206 -25.42 -12.73 -13.85
C ALA A 206 -26.27 -13.45 -12.82
N GLN A 207 -27.47 -12.99 -12.48
CA GLN A 207 -28.39 -13.70 -11.56
C GLN A 207 -27.91 -13.79 -10.10
N THR A 208 -27.67 -12.64 -9.48
CA THR A 208 -27.55 -12.57 -8.03
C THR A 208 -28.95 -12.25 -7.48
N ASN A 209 -29.83 -13.24 -7.36
CA ASN A 209 -31.18 -12.99 -6.85
C ASN A 209 -31.13 -12.77 -5.34
N PHE A 210 -31.15 -11.51 -4.90
CA PHE A 210 -31.09 -11.11 -3.49
C PHE A 210 -32.48 -10.90 -2.85
N ASN A 211 -33.58 -11.23 -3.56
CA ASN A 211 -34.95 -10.88 -3.18
C ASN A 211 -35.64 -11.82 -2.19
N GLY A 212 -34.91 -12.54 -1.33
CA GLY A 212 -35.49 -13.26 -0.19
C GLY A 212 -36.56 -14.32 -0.52
N THR A 213 -36.63 -14.78 -1.77
CA THR A 213 -37.40 -15.98 -2.17
C THR A 213 -36.56 -16.78 -3.13
N ASP A 214 -36.17 -17.97 -2.68
CA ASP A 214 -35.27 -18.88 -3.37
C ASP A 214 -35.76 -19.28 -4.79
N TYR A 215 -34.80 -19.74 -5.59
CA TYR A 215 -34.87 -20.56 -6.82
C TYR A 215 -34.82 -19.84 -8.19
N PRO A 216 -33.89 -20.24 -9.09
CA PRO A 216 -34.12 -20.17 -10.53
C PRO A 216 -35.11 -21.28 -10.90
N ILE A 217 -36.38 -20.92 -11.15
CA ILE A 217 -37.37 -21.85 -11.70
C ILE A 217 -37.19 -21.87 -13.22
N VAL A 218 -36.42 -22.83 -13.74
CA VAL A 218 -36.76 -23.42 -15.04
C VAL A 218 -37.75 -24.55 -14.74
N PRO A 219 -39.02 -24.48 -15.18
CA PRO A 219 -39.96 -25.56 -14.93
C PRO A 219 -39.53 -26.81 -15.71
N GLY A 220 -38.94 -27.80 -15.02
CA GLY A 220 -38.67 -29.12 -15.58
C GLY A 220 -37.25 -29.65 -15.46
N GLU A 221 -36.29 -28.90 -14.93
CA GLU A 221 -34.93 -29.39 -14.64
C GLU A 221 -34.77 -29.71 -13.15
N GLN A 222 -34.37 -30.94 -12.84
CA GLN A 222 -33.91 -31.33 -11.52
C GLN A 222 -32.45 -30.88 -11.37
N ASP A 223 -32.16 -29.80 -10.64
CA ASP A 223 -31.05 -29.79 -9.66
C ASP A 223 -31.10 -28.62 -8.67
N PHE A 224 -30.39 -28.84 -7.57
CA PHE A 224 -30.50 -28.32 -6.22
C PHE A 224 -29.53 -27.14 -5.92
N VAL A 225 -29.72 -26.56 -4.72
CA VAL A 225 -28.84 -25.63 -3.97
C VAL A 225 -29.12 -24.13 -4.13
N ALA A 226 -30.06 -23.67 -3.29
CA ALA A 226 -30.27 -22.27 -2.95
C ALA A 226 -29.05 -21.72 -2.21
N GLY A 227 -28.35 -20.76 -2.85
CA GLY A 227 -27.33 -19.92 -2.22
C GLY A 227 -26.14 -19.53 -3.10
N GLY A 228 -25.84 -20.25 -4.19
CA GLY A 228 -24.65 -20.00 -5.01
C GLY A 228 -24.82 -20.24 -6.52
N SER A 229 -24.03 -19.47 -7.28
CA SER A 229 -23.91 -19.35 -8.76
C SER A 229 -24.95 -18.48 -9.49
N GLY A 230 -24.59 -17.21 -9.62
CA GLY A 230 -24.89 -16.44 -10.80
C GLY A 230 -23.68 -16.44 -11.73
N TYR A 231 -23.85 -16.74 -13.03
CA TYR A 231 -22.74 -16.88 -13.99
C TYR A 231 -21.75 -15.71 -13.95
N ILE A 232 -20.45 -15.98 -13.98
CA ILE A 232 -19.44 -14.92 -14.06
C ILE A 232 -19.14 -14.60 -15.52
N TYR A 233 -19.40 -13.36 -15.90
CA TYR A 233 -19.00 -12.77 -17.17
C TYR A 233 -17.69 -12.00 -17.00
N THR A 234 -16.83 -12.11 -18.01
CA THR A 234 -15.65 -11.27 -18.14
C THR A 234 -15.78 -10.36 -19.36
N SER A 235 -15.30 -9.12 -19.28
CA SER A 235 -15.38 -8.09 -20.33
C SER A 235 -16.77 -7.49 -20.55
N CYS A 236 -17.31 -6.90 -19.47
CA CYS A 236 -18.59 -6.21 -19.51
C CYS A 236 -18.42 -4.75 -19.95
N SER A 237 -19.41 -4.25 -20.69
CA SER A 237 -19.41 -2.91 -21.27
C SER A 237 -20.68 -2.18 -20.82
N THR A 238 -20.61 -0.87 -20.58
CA THR A 238 -21.75 -0.04 -20.11
C THR A 238 -22.25 -0.46 -18.72
N CYS A 239 -21.56 0.00 -17.68
CA CYS A 239 -21.94 -0.26 -16.29
C CYS A 239 -22.41 1.02 -15.62
N THR A 240 -23.44 0.91 -14.78
CA THR A 240 -24.12 2.04 -14.14
C THR A 240 -24.50 1.71 -12.71
N THR A 241 -24.53 2.71 -11.83
CA THR A 241 -25.06 2.56 -10.47
C THR A 241 -26.60 2.53 -10.50
N GLU A 242 -27.18 1.48 -9.94
CA GLU A 242 -28.62 1.34 -9.71
C GLU A 242 -28.90 1.10 -8.23
N SER A 243 -29.85 1.84 -7.67
CA SER A 243 -30.27 1.69 -6.28
C SER A 243 -31.37 0.63 -6.19
N ILE A 244 -31.04 -0.54 -5.64
CA ILE A 244 -31.94 -1.69 -5.54
C ILE A 244 -32.17 -2.00 -4.07
N LEU A 245 -33.42 -1.91 -3.62
CA LEU A 245 -33.83 -2.22 -2.24
C LEU A 245 -33.06 -1.45 -1.14
N GLY A 246 -32.57 -0.25 -1.45
CA GLY A 246 -31.87 0.61 -0.50
C GLY A 246 -30.36 0.38 -0.41
N ALA A 247 -29.77 -0.39 -1.33
CA ALA A 247 -28.32 -0.48 -1.53
C ALA A 247 -27.97 -0.07 -2.97
N ASP A 248 -26.94 0.78 -3.11
CA ASP A 248 -26.41 1.19 -4.41
C ASP A 248 -25.51 0.08 -4.97
N ARG A 249 -25.78 -0.33 -6.21
CA ARG A 249 -25.10 -1.47 -6.87
C ARG A 249 -24.73 -1.12 -8.30
N ILE A 250 -23.58 -1.58 -8.75
CA ILE A 250 -23.15 -1.38 -10.14
C ILE A 250 -23.68 -2.55 -10.99
N THR A 251 -24.49 -2.27 -12.00
CA THR A 251 -25.06 -3.25 -12.93
C THR A 251 -24.46 -3.09 -14.32
N CYS A 252 -24.60 -4.09 -15.20
CA CYS A 252 -24.17 -3.99 -16.61
C CYS A 252 -25.20 -4.54 -17.59
N SER A 253 -25.44 -3.76 -18.64
CA SER A 253 -26.43 -4.07 -19.67
C SER A 253 -25.92 -4.98 -20.80
N ALA A 254 -24.60 -5.13 -20.99
CA ALA A 254 -24.02 -5.95 -22.06
C ALA A 254 -22.59 -6.49 -21.76
N CYS A 255 -22.45 -7.80 -21.63
CA CYS A 255 -21.15 -8.47 -21.68
C CYS A 255 -20.93 -9.01 -23.11
N ASN A 256 -19.87 -8.54 -23.79
CA ASN A 256 -19.75 -8.61 -25.25
C ASN A 256 -19.50 -10.04 -25.78
N ASN A 257 -20.33 -10.48 -26.73
CA ASN A 257 -20.36 -11.82 -27.35
C ASN A 257 -19.19 -12.13 -28.32
N SER A 258 -18.17 -11.27 -28.45
CA SER A 258 -17.21 -11.28 -29.58
C SER A 258 -15.82 -11.84 -29.28
N VAL A 259 -15.55 -12.23 -28.03
CA VAL A 259 -14.36 -13.00 -27.63
C VAL A 259 -14.89 -14.37 -27.15
N PRO A 260 -14.22 -15.52 -27.35
CA PRO A 260 -14.70 -16.79 -26.81
C PRO A 260 -14.65 -16.73 -25.27
N THR A 261 -15.71 -16.21 -24.67
CA THR A 261 -15.90 -16.12 -23.22
C THR A 261 -16.47 -17.45 -22.78
N SER A 262 -15.62 -18.30 -22.22
CA SER A 262 -16.05 -19.44 -21.40
C SER A 262 -17.04 -18.93 -20.36
N LEU A 263 -18.24 -19.51 -20.25
CA LEU A 263 -19.14 -19.28 -19.12
C LEU A 263 -18.45 -19.87 -17.87
N GLU A 264 -18.48 -19.20 -16.71
CA GLU A 264 -18.20 -19.89 -15.45
C GLU A 264 -19.38 -19.89 -14.51
N GLN A 265 -19.81 -21.10 -14.15
CA GLN A 265 -20.86 -21.32 -13.16
C GLN A 265 -20.45 -20.70 -11.82
N TYR A 266 -19.17 -20.78 -11.47
CA TYR A 266 -18.61 -20.11 -10.31
C TYR A 266 -17.11 -19.88 -10.49
N GLY A 267 -16.53 -19.05 -9.64
CA GLY A 267 -15.12 -18.69 -9.66
C GLY A 267 -14.82 -17.57 -8.68
N VAL A 268 -13.53 -17.42 -8.39
CA VAL A 268 -13.02 -16.39 -7.48
C VAL A 268 -12.16 -15.41 -8.27
N ASN A 269 -12.41 -14.12 -8.07
CA ASN A 269 -11.64 -13.02 -8.68
C ASN A 269 -11.14 -12.04 -7.61
N ARG A 270 -9.96 -11.47 -7.85
CA ARG A 270 -9.45 -10.27 -7.19
C ARG A 270 -9.97 -9.05 -7.96
N ASN A 271 -10.57 -8.10 -7.26
CA ASN A 271 -10.78 -6.75 -7.75
C ASN A 271 -9.41 -6.08 -7.93
N LEU A 272 -9.08 -5.69 -9.17
CA LEU A 272 -7.76 -5.16 -9.47
C LEU A 272 -7.55 -3.77 -8.86
N SER A 273 -8.64 -3.01 -8.66
CA SER A 273 -8.60 -1.66 -8.10
C SER A 273 -8.25 -1.62 -6.61
N ASP A 274 -8.86 -2.49 -5.81
CA ASP A 274 -8.82 -2.41 -4.34
C ASP A 274 -8.30 -3.68 -3.64
N GLY A 275 -8.05 -4.77 -4.38
CA GLY A 275 -7.52 -6.02 -3.86
C GLY A 275 -8.55 -6.94 -3.17
N ARG A 276 -9.84 -6.56 -3.13
CA ARG A 276 -10.90 -7.42 -2.57
C ARG A 276 -11.08 -8.69 -3.38
N LEU A 277 -11.44 -9.78 -2.71
CA LEU A 277 -11.80 -11.02 -3.37
C LEU A 277 -13.30 -11.10 -3.53
N LEU A 278 -13.72 -11.72 -4.61
CA LEU A 278 -15.10 -11.70 -5.10
C LEU A 278 -15.45 -13.07 -5.67
N GLY A 279 -16.72 -13.44 -5.56
CA GLY A 279 -17.26 -14.64 -6.16
C GLY A 279 -17.34 -15.83 -5.22
N TRP A 280 -17.39 -17.01 -5.82
CA TRP A 280 -17.82 -18.24 -5.18
C TRP A 280 -16.93 -19.41 -5.59
N SER A 281 -16.65 -20.30 -4.65
CA SER A 281 -16.04 -21.60 -4.94
C SER A 281 -16.92 -22.73 -4.44
N TRP A 282 -16.80 -23.88 -5.07
CA TRP A 282 -17.63 -25.05 -4.77
C TRP A 282 -16.81 -26.18 -4.18
N ASN A 283 -17.37 -26.79 -3.15
CA ASN A 283 -16.91 -28.06 -2.60
C ASN A 283 -17.93 -29.14 -2.97
N GLY A 284 -17.66 -29.83 -4.09
CA GLY A 284 -18.42 -30.97 -4.59
C GLY A 284 -17.85 -31.46 -5.91
N ALA A 285 -18.28 -32.64 -6.38
CA ALA A 285 -17.56 -33.38 -7.41
C ALA A 285 -17.28 -32.62 -8.71
N ASP A 286 -16.23 -33.11 -9.37
CA ASP A 286 -15.69 -32.57 -10.61
C ASP A 286 -16.76 -32.54 -11.73
N ILE A 287 -17.38 -31.37 -11.90
CA ILE A 287 -18.25 -31.05 -13.03
C ILE A 287 -17.53 -31.15 -14.39
N ASP A 288 -16.20 -31.29 -14.43
CA ASP A 288 -15.44 -31.53 -15.66
C ASP A 288 -15.51 -33.01 -16.10
N ASN A 289 -15.96 -33.89 -15.22
CA ASN A 289 -16.23 -35.27 -15.59
C ASN A 289 -17.62 -35.33 -16.23
N ASN A 290 -17.68 -35.47 -17.56
CA ASN A 290 -18.91 -35.72 -18.33
C ASN A 290 -19.68 -37.00 -17.89
N ASN A 291 -19.19 -37.75 -16.90
CA ASN A 291 -19.84 -38.90 -16.26
C ASN A 291 -20.11 -38.71 -14.76
N ALA A 292 -20.02 -37.49 -14.21
CA ALA A 292 -20.43 -37.24 -12.82
C ALA A 292 -21.92 -37.59 -12.66
N THR A 293 -22.22 -38.46 -11.70
CA THR A 293 -23.59 -38.86 -11.37
C THR A 293 -24.17 -37.90 -10.33
N SER A 294 -25.50 -37.83 -10.22
CA SER A 294 -26.17 -36.95 -9.23
C SER A 294 -25.76 -37.24 -7.78
N ASP A 295 -25.23 -38.43 -7.50
CA ASP A 295 -24.72 -38.80 -6.17
C ASP A 295 -23.30 -38.24 -5.90
N ASP A 296 -22.56 -37.85 -6.94
CA ASP A 296 -21.23 -37.21 -6.81
C ASP A 296 -21.36 -35.71 -6.44
N LEU A 297 -22.46 -35.07 -6.81
CA LEU A 297 -22.73 -33.63 -6.56
C LEU A 297 -23.08 -33.29 -5.10
N VAL A 298 -23.36 -34.29 -4.26
CA VAL A 298 -23.89 -34.10 -2.89
C VAL A 298 -22.82 -34.23 -1.80
N ILE A 299 -21.60 -34.61 -2.19
CA ILE A 299 -20.54 -34.90 -1.23
C ILE A 299 -19.64 -33.67 -1.13
N GLY A 300 -19.86 -32.82 -0.11
CA GLY A 300 -18.97 -31.71 0.14
C GLY A 300 -19.47 -30.61 1.07
N ALA A 301 -18.59 -29.62 1.27
CA ALA A 301 -18.78 -28.49 2.16
C ALA A 301 -19.81 -27.44 1.67
N GLY A 302 -20.34 -27.59 0.47
CA GLY A 302 -21.22 -26.60 -0.16
C GLY A 302 -20.47 -25.39 -0.71
N TRP A 303 -21.16 -24.26 -0.80
CA TRP A 303 -20.62 -23.04 -1.39
C TRP A 303 -19.76 -22.27 -0.39
N LEU A 304 -18.72 -21.61 -0.91
CA LEU A 304 -17.88 -20.68 -0.18
C LEU A 304 -17.86 -19.33 -0.90
N HIS A 305 -18.23 -18.27 -0.18
CA HIS A 305 -18.40 -16.91 -0.66
C HIS A 305 -17.23 -16.01 -0.22
N TYR A 306 -16.68 -15.24 -1.15
CA TYR A 306 -15.49 -14.39 -0.94
C TYR A 306 -15.81 -12.91 -0.67
N ASN A 307 -17.02 -12.43 -0.95
CA ASN A 307 -17.38 -11.02 -0.72
C ASN A 307 -18.65 -10.86 0.11
N THR A 308 -18.55 -11.18 1.39
CA THR A 308 -19.62 -10.93 2.33
C THR A 308 -19.65 -9.44 2.69
N GLU A 309 -20.86 -8.85 2.70
CA GLU A 309 -21.07 -7.45 3.12
C GLU A 309 -20.52 -7.18 4.54
N PHE A 310 -20.32 -8.24 5.35
CA PHE A 310 -19.60 -8.22 6.63
C PHE A 310 -18.26 -8.95 6.53
N GLY A 311 -17.14 -8.31 6.89
CA GLY A 311 -15.83 -8.95 7.01
C GLY A 311 -15.15 -9.26 5.66
N SER A 312 -15.35 -8.42 4.65
CA SER A 312 -14.88 -8.61 3.27
C SER A 312 -13.46 -9.17 3.18
N SER A 313 -13.25 -10.18 2.34
CA SER A 313 -11.92 -10.76 2.12
C SER A 313 -11.12 -9.99 1.06
N TYR A 314 -9.81 -9.86 1.27
CA TYR A 314 -8.90 -9.11 0.40
C TYR A 314 -7.45 -9.54 0.57
N ILE A 315 -6.60 -9.11 -0.37
CA ILE A 315 -5.15 -9.24 -0.28
C ILE A 315 -4.59 -7.96 0.35
N VAL A 316 -3.79 -8.11 1.40
CA VAL A 316 -3.14 -7.00 2.10
C VAL A 316 -1.90 -6.58 1.32
N PHE A 317 -1.97 -5.43 0.66
CA PHE A 317 -0.82 -4.79 0.04
C PHE A 317 -0.30 -3.63 0.92
N PRO A 318 0.89 -3.11 0.61
CA PRO A 318 1.43 -1.90 1.23
C PRO A 318 0.46 -0.72 1.14
N TRP A 319 0.36 0.03 2.24
CA TRP A 319 -0.58 1.13 2.36
C TRP A 319 -0.03 2.30 3.20
N LEU A 320 -0.42 3.52 2.84
CA LEU A 320 -0.04 4.74 3.56
C LEU A 320 -0.97 4.93 4.76
N GLN A 321 -0.37 5.12 5.95
CA GLN A 321 -1.10 5.42 7.18
C GLN A 321 -0.78 6.84 7.66
N THR A 322 -1.79 7.71 7.76
CA THR A 322 -1.62 9.06 8.34
C THR A 322 -2.40 9.22 9.63
N LEU A 323 -1.68 9.61 10.68
CA LEU A 323 -2.22 9.80 12.03
C LEU A 323 -2.03 11.25 12.47
N TYR A 324 -3.12 11.88 12.91
CA TYR A 324 -3.10 13.18 13.57
C TYR A 324 -2.62 14.38 12.73
N GLY A 325 -2.42 14.21 11.41
CA GLY A 325 -1.93 15.30 10.55
C GLY A 325 -2.18 15.10 9.06
N SER A 326 -2.35 16.23 8.38
CA SER A 326 -2.60 16.30 6.93
C SER A 326 -1.32 16.17 6.11
N ILE A 327 -1.43 15.62 4.90
CA ILE A 327 -0.37 15.64 3.88
C ILE A 327 -0.62 16.78 2.91
N TYR A 328 0.44 17.46 2.49
CA TYR A 328 0.37 18.55 1.51
C TYR A 328 1.36 18.27 0.38
N THR A 329 0.86 18.17 -0.85
CA THR A 329 1.65 18.03 -2.07
C THR A 329 0.94 18.75 -3.23
N PRO A 330 1.67 19.38 -4.15
CA PRO A 330 1.10 19.92 -5.38
C PRO A 330 0.88 18.86 -6.45
N LYS A 331 1.24 17.60 -6.18
CA LYS A 331 1.21 16.48 -7.13
C LYS A 331 0.35 15.35 -6.58
N TRP A 332 0.39 14.23 -7.26
CA TRP A 332 -0.43 13.07 -6.97
C TRP A 332 0.00 12.32 -5.72
N VAL A 333 -0.96 11.73 -5.03
CA VAL A 333 -0.75 10.70 -4.01
C VAL A 333 -1.48 9.44 -4.47
N ARG A 334 -0.80 8.30 -4.43
CA ARG A 334 -1.34 7.01 -4.87
C ARG A 334 -1.08 5.95 -3.81
N GLN A 335 -2.04 5.04 -3.66
CA GLN A 335 -1.92 3.88 -2.82
C GLN A 335 -2.29 2.61 -3.60
N LYS A 336 -1.47 1.56 -3.49
CA LYS A 336 -1.64 0.33 -4.27
C LYS A 336 -2.87 -0.49 -3.89
N SER A 337 -3.40 -0.35 -2.66
CA SER A 337 -4.59 -1.09 -2.19
C SER A 337 -5.39 -0.30 -1.19
N GLY A 338 -6.69 -0.56 -1.09
CA GLY A 338 -7.53 -0.02 -0.02
C GLY A 338 -7.38 -0.80 1.28
N VAL A 339 -7.80 -0.19 2.39
CA VAL A 339 -8.09 -0.90 3.66
C VAL A 339 -9.57 -0.72 3.99
N GLU A 340 -10.13 -1.63 4.78
CA GLU A 340 -11.43 -1.42 5.40
C GLU A 340 -11.31 -0.29 6.44
N GLY A 341 -12.16 0.74 6.33
CA GLY A 341 -12.06 1.95 7.16
C GLY A 341 -11.23 3.09 6.54
N LYS A 342 -10.77 4.01 7.38
CA LYS A 342 -10.05 5.24 6.99
C LYS A 342 -8.56 5.05 7.22
N ASN A 343 -7.75 5.10 6.15
CA ASN A 343 -6.28 5.03 6.23
C ASN A 343 -5.62 6.39 6.49
N ALA A 344 -6.39 7.46 6.35
CA ALA A 344 -5.97 8.81 6.70
C ALA A 344 -6.95 9.43 7.70
N THR A 345 -6.48 9.70 8.92
CA THR A 345 -7.31 10.39 9.93
C THR A 345 -7.56 11.86 9.55
N TYR A 346 -6.73 12.44 8.67
CA TYR A 346 -6.71 13.86 8.28
C TYR A 346 -6.59 14.01 6.76
N CYS A 347 -6.81 15.23 6.26
CA CYS A 347 -6.86 15.47 4.81
C CYS A 347 -5.51 15.25 4.13
N ILE A 348 -5.57 14.75 2.91
CA ILE A 348 -4.47 14.81 1.97
C ILE A 348 -4.83 15.88 0.95
N PHE A 349 -4.00 16.91 0.84
CA PHE A 349 -4.14 17.97 -0.14
C PHE A 349 -3.16 17.68 -1.27
N ALA A 350 -3.70 17.30 -2.43
CA ALA A 350 -2.97 16.83 -3.60
C ALA A 350 -3.69 17.25 -4.87
N GLU A 351 -2.96 17.31 -6.00
CA GLU A 351 -3.57 17.52 -7.32
C GLU A 351 -4.54 16.37 -7.67
N ASP A 352 -4.22 15.15 -7.21
CA ASP A 352 -5.07 13.98 -7.40
C ASP A 352 -4.74 12.90 -6.35
N ILE A 353 -5.74 12.11 -5.96
CA ILE A 353 -5.68 11.03 -4.97
C ILE A 353 -6.48 9.85 -5.52
N ASN A 354 -5.90 8.65 -5.56
CA ASN A 354 -6.67 7.49 -6.03
C ASN A 354 -7.66 6.95 -4.98
N VAL A 355 -8.65 6.19 -5.45
CA VAL A 355 -9.79 5.64 -4.66
C VAL A 355 -9.40 4.78 -3.46
N ASN A 356 -8.15 4.33 -3.41
CA ASN A 356 -7.61 3.50 -2.33
C ASN A 356 -7.32 4.29 -1.05
N ILE A 357 -7.32 5.62 -1.12
CA ILE A 357 -7.13 6.50 0.04
C ILE A 357 -8.49 6.99 0.54
N LYS A 358 -8.78 6.75 1.82
CA LYS A 358 -10.03 7.11 2.48
C LYS A 358 -9.73 7.97 3.70
N THR A 359 -10.10 9.25 3.65
CA THR A 359 -9.91 10.20 4.75
C THR A 359 -11.11 10.25 5.69
N GLN A 360 -10.90 10.38 7.00
CA GLN A 360 -11.97 10.44 8.01
C GLN A 360 -12.67 11.81 8.10
N ASN A 361 -11.91 12.91 8.07
CA ASN A 361 -12.40 14.25 8.42
C ASN A 361 -12.57 15.20 7.21
N CYS A 362 -12.55 14.66 5.99
CA CYS A 362 -12.46 15.46 4.75
C CYS A 362 -13.43 14.98 3.67
N GLU A 363 -14.42 14.15 4.01
CA GLU A 363 -15.46 13.71 3.07
C GLU A 363 -16.27 14.91 2.52
N ASP A 364 -16.37 16.01 3.29
CA ASP A 364 -16.97 17.27 2.83
C ASP A 364 -16.02 18.12 1.94
N ILE A 365 -14.72 17.82 1.91
CA ILE A 365 -13.71 18.52 1.08
C ILE A 365 -13.48 17.79 -0.25
N ALA A 366 -13.78 16.48 -0.30
CA ALA A 366 -13.75 15.68 -1.53
C ALA A 366 -14.84 16.06 -2.55
N THR A 367 -15.90 16.76 -2.13
CA THR A 367 -16.96 17.29 -3.02
C THR A 367 -16.74 18.75 -3.44
N GLY A 368 -15.66 19.38 -2.98
CA GLY A 368 -15.41 20.77 -3.28
C GLY A 368 -14.19 21.31 -2.58
N LEU A 369 -13.15 21.55 -3.38
CA LEU A 369 -12.21 22.64 -3.16
C LEU A 369 -12.92 23.80 -2.45
N VAL A 370 -12.39 24.29 -1.33
CA VAL A 370 -12.69 25.66 -0.92
C VAL A 370 -12.17 26.55 -2.04
N GLN A 371 -13.05 26.92 -2.98
CA GLN A 371 -12.68 27.81 -4.07
C GLN A 371 -12.13 29.11 -3.48
N GLY A 372 -10.85 29.39 -3.72
CA GLY A 372 -10.19 30.64 -3.36
C GLY A 372 -9.14 30.56 -2.25
N VAL A 373 -8.85 29.39 -1.66
CA VAL A 373 -7.67 29.22 -0.79
C VAL A 373 -6.62 28.41 -1.54
N ASP A 374 -5.56 29.09 -1.99
CA ASP A 374 -4.35 28.43 -2.51
C ASP A 374 -3.60 27.77 -1.33
N THR A 375 -4.07 26.58 -0.96
CA THR A 375 -3.36 25.66 -0.06
C THR A 375 -2.24 24.91 -0.78
N GLY A 376 -1.86 25.35 -1.99
CA GLY A 376 -0.79 24.76 -2.78
C GLY A 376 0.55 24.71 -2.03
N PHE A 377 1.49 23.99 -2.64
CA PHE A 377 2.85 23.89 -2.15
C PHE A 377 3.45 25.28 -1.87
N LEU A 378 4.33 25.37 -0.88
CA LEU A 378 5.05 26.58 -0.53
C LEU A 378 5.74 27.19 -1.77
N GLN A 379 5.19 28.28 -2.30
CA GLN A 379 5.74 28.94 -3.49
C GLN A 379 6.86 29.89 -3.12
N SER A 380 7.96 29.84 -3.86
CA SER A 380 9.07 30.78 -3.70
C SER A 380 8.68 32.16 -4.24
N SER A 381 9.01 33.20 -3.48
CA SER A 381 8.91 34.59 -3.92
C SER A 381 9.91 34.83 -5.06
N PRO A 382 9.65 35.76 -6.01
CA PRO A 382 10.55 36.06 -7.13
C PRO A 382 11.99 36.41 -6.74
N SER A 383 12.23 36.77 -5.48
CA SER A 383 13.57 37.03 -4.91
C SER A 383 14.24 35.82 -4.25
N GLY A 384 13.71 34.60 -4.42
CA GLY A 384 14.43 33.33 -4.18
C GLY A 384 14.79 33.00 -2.72
N GLY A 385 13.87 33.22 -1.77
CA GLY A 385 14.19 32.95 -0.35
C GLY A 385 13.06 33.10 0.66
N ILE A 386 11.87 33.46 0.22
CA ILE A 386 10.65 33.50 1.02
C ILE A 386 9.65 32.55 0.39
N TYR A 387 9.15 31.62 1.17
CA TYR A 387 8.19 30.60 0.78
C TYR A 387 6.85 30.89 1.44
N ARG A 388 5.76 30.86 0.69
CA ARG A 388 4.42 31.17 1.19
C ARG A 388 3.36 30.22 0.64
N ASN A 389 2.38 29.91 1.47
CA ASN A 389 1.08 29.38 1.07
C ASN A 389 0.02 29.84 2.08
N ALA A 390 -1.21 29.33 1.97
CA ALA A 390 -2.27 29.60 2.94
C ALA A 390 -1.92 29.21 4.40
N LEU A 391 -0.96 28.29 4.62
CA LEU A 391 -0.53 27.84 5.95
C LEU A 391 0.54 28.75 6.58
N GLY A 392 1.15 29.67 5.82
CA GLY A 392 2.05 30.66 6.39
C GLY A 392 3.25 31.00 5.51
N LYS A 393 4.29 31.54 6.16
CA LYS A 393 5.49 32.08 5.50
C LYS A 393 6.77 31.50 6.14
N ILE A 394 7.68 31.01 5.31
CA ILE A 394 9.06 30.63 5.71
C ILE A 394 10.05 31.57 5.01
N ASP A 395 10.86 32.31 5.77
CA ASP A 395 11.86 33.27 5.26
C ASP A 395 13.26 32.65 5.42
N ILE A 396 13.68 31.83 4.46
CA ILE A 396 14.95 31.08 4.50
C ILE A 396 16.13 32.02 4.47
N THR A 397 16.08 33.08 3.66
CA THR A 397 17.13 34.10 3.65
C THR A 397 17.26 34.74 5.03
N GLY A 398 16.14 35.05 5.70
CA GLY A 398 16.14 35.57 7.06
C GLY A 398 16.63 34.56 8.13
N LEU A 399 16.50 33.26 7.86
CA LEU A 399 16.97 32.18 8.73
C LEU A 399 18.49 32.02 8.72
N ILE A 400 19.12 32.15 7.54
CA ILE A 400 20.56 31.92 7.35
C ILE A 400 21.36 33.23 7.51
N THR A 401 20.80 34.36 7.07
CA THR A 401 21.53 35.63 7.02
C THR A 401 21.83 36.15 8.43
N LYS A 402 23.12 36.23 8.76
CA LYS A 402 23.62 36.81 10.02
C LYS A 402 23.50 38.33 10.00
N VAL A 403 23.01 38.90 11.10
CA VAL A 403 22.82 40.36 11.23
C VAL A 403 24.16 41.04 11.48
N ALA A 404 24.51 42.00 10.61
CA ALA A 404 25.70 42.82 10.76
C ALA A 404 25.72 43.53 12.12
N GLY A 405 26.81 43.36 12.89
CA GLY A 405 27.01 44.00 14.19
C GLY A 405 26.57 43.18 15.42
N ILE A 406 25.87 42.04 15.26
CA ILE A 406 25.45 41.15 16.37
C ILE A 406 26.10 39.75 16.27
N GLY A 407 27.03 39.56 15.31
CA GLY A 407 27.82 38.34 15.19
C GLY A 407 27.07 37.20 14.52
N THR A 408 26.95 36.05 15.19
CA THR A 408 26.44 34.76 14.62
C THR A 408 24.92 34.63 14.57
N ARG A 409 24.16 35.69 14.90
CA ARG A 409 22.69 35.61 15.02
C ARG A 409 21.97 36.05 13.75
N ASN A 410 20.89 35.37 13.41
CA ASN A 410 20.01 35.73 12.30
C ASN A 410 18.98 36.81 12.68
N LYS A 411 18.13 37.19 11.72
CA LYS A 411 17.04 38.18 11.90
C LYS A 411 16.06 37.82 13.03
N TYR A 412 15.95 36.54 13.36
CA TYR A 412 15.08 36.01 14.42
C TYR A 412 15.79 35.85 15.77
N GLY A 413 17.05 36.28 15.86
CA GLY A 413 17.87 36.22 17.06
C GLY A 413 18.40 34.83 17.39
N GLN A 414 18.32 33.86 16.47
CA GLN A 414 18.86 32.51 16.63
C GLN A 414 20.32 32.45 16.17
N ILE A 415 21.15 31.65 16.82
CA ILE A 415 22.55 31.43 16.40
C ILE A 415 22.54 30.54 15.16
N VAL A 416 23.27 30.95 14.12
CA VAL A 416 23.45 30.18 12.87
C VAL A 416 24.84 29.54 12.87
N ASN A 417 24.84 28.21 12.85
CA ASN A 417 26.02 27.37 12.69
C ASN A 417 26.13 26.94 11.23
N ASP A 418 27.06 27.55 10.48
CA ASP A 418 27.38 27.08 9.14
C ASP A 418 28.34 25.89 9.25
N ILE A 419 27.98 24.77 8.65
CA ILE A 419 28.70 23.50 8.74
C ILE A 419 29.04 23.04 7.32
N SER A 420 30.34 22.95 7.03
CA SER A 420 30.86 22.51 5.72
C SER A 420 31.08 20.99 5.64
N ALA A 421 30.34 20.21 6.43
CA ALA A 421 30.46 18.75 6.47
C ALA A 421 29.34 18.10 5.65
N SER A 422 29.70 17.13 4.81
CA SER A 422 28.74 16.34 4.03
C SER A 422 28.08 15.20 4.83
N ALA A 423 28.46 15.02 6.09
CA ALA A 423 27.87 14.05 7.01
C ALA A 423 27.73 14.66 8.41
N TRP A 424 26.65 14.33 9.11
CA TRP A 424 26.36 14.89 10.42
C TRP A 424 25.79 13.87 11.40
N ASN A 425 26.37 13.83 12.59
CA ASN A 425 25.99 12.94 13.70
C ASN A 425 25.19 13.68 14.79
N GLY A 426 24.61 14.83 14.45
CA GLY A 426 23.79 15.62 15.36
C GLY A 426 24.52 16.75 16.11
N PRO A 427 23.76 17.54 16.89
CA PRO A 427 24.30 18.65 17.66
C PRO A 427 25.14 18.15 18.84
N THR A 428 26.16 18.91 19.23
CA THR A 428 26.97 18.59 20.42
C THR A 428 26.09 18.55 21.67
N GLY A 429 26.03 17.39 22.34
CA GLY A 429 25.17 17.18 23.51
C GLY A 429 23.72 16.80 23.18
N GLY A 430 23.39 16.51 21.93
CA GLY A 430 22.10 15.95 21.50
C GLY A 430 20.94 16.95 21.35
N SER A 431 21.01 18.12 22.01
CA SER A 431 19.98 19.16 21.96
C SER A 431 20.28 20.21 20.90
N LEU A 432 19.27 20.54 20.08
CA LEU A 432 19.36 21.58 19.04
C LEU A 432 19.44 23.01 19.61
N SER A 433 19.10 23.19 20.89
CA SER A 433 19.42 24.40 21.67
C SER A 433 18.87 25.72 21.11
N GLY A 434 17.78 25.67 20.34
CA GLY A 434 17.15 26.81 19.67
C GLY A 434 17.94 27.38 18.48
N GLN A 435 18.94 26.64 17.99
CA GLN A 435 19.88 27.10 16.97
C GLN A 435 19.45 26.73 15.55
N VAL A 436 20.12 27.33 14.57
CA VAL A 436 20.01 27.00 13.15
C VAL A 436 21.30 26.31 12.73
N TYR A 437 21.19 25.11 12.17
CA TYR A 437 22.29 24.34 11.60
C TYR A 437 22.15 24.40 10.09
N HIS A 438 23.12 25.00 9.40
CA HIS A 438 23.05 25.29 7.98
C HIS A 438 24.18 24.55 7.25
N PHE A 439 23.80 23.72 6.27
CA PHE A 439 24.70 22.90 5.45
C PHE A 439 24.63 23.38 4.00
N ASP A 440 25.78 23.77 3.46
CA ASP A 440 25.94 24.20 2.06
C ASP A 440 26.23 22.98 1.19
N GLY A 441 25.19 22.44 0.53
CA GLY A 441 25.23 21.21 -0.26
C GLY A 441 24.56 20.01 0.41
N ASP A 442 24.79 18.83 -0.16
CA ASP A 442 24.16 17.57 0.27
C ASP A 442 24.61 17.15 1.68
N LEU A 443 23.69 16.54 2.41
CA LEU A 443 23.91 16.06 3.78
C LEU A 443 23.57 14.58 3.92
N GLN A 444 24.46 13.83 4.57
CA GLN A 444 24.26 12.45 5.00
C GLN A 444 24.04 12.39 6.53
N ILE A 445 23.08 11.58 6.97
CA ILE A 445 22.94 11.14 8.36
C ILE A 445 23.32 9.65 8.41
N PRO A 446 24.61 9.32 8.59
CA PRO A 446 25.11 7.95 8.43
C PRO A 446 24.83 7.06 9.63
N ASP A 447 24.76 7.65 10.82
CA ASP A 447 24.60 6.96 12.11
C ASP A 447 23.29 7.35 12.78
N SER A 448 22.80 6.48 13.68
CA SER A 448 21.57 6.76 14.43
C SER A 448 21.67 8.08 15.19
N LEU A 449 20.70 8.97 14.96
CA LEU A 449 20.67 10.30 15.55
C LEU A 449 19.60 10.37 16.64
N GLN A 450 20.01 10.69 17.87
CA GLN A 450 19.10 10.93 18.99
C GLN A 450 19.06 12.41 19.35
N LEU A 451 17.89 13.02 19.23
CA LEU A 451 17.62 14.40 19.59
C LEU A 451 17.08 14.46 21.01
N THR A 452 17.80 15.15 21.89
CA THR A 452 17.51 15.17 23.33
C THR A 452 16.72 16.42 23.71
N ASN A 453 15.91 16.30 24.76
CA ASN A 453 15.31 17.48 25.39
C ASN A 453 16.43 18.34 25.99
N SER A 454 16.25 19.67 25.97
CA SER A 454 17.27 20.57 26.51
C SER A 454 17.19 20.70 28.04
N SER A 455 18.21 21.33 28.60
CA SER A 455 18.28 21.68 30.01
C SER A 455 17.53 22.99 30.33
N ALA A 456 17.45 23.33 31.61
CA ALA A 456 16.76 24.53 32.08
C ALA A 456 17.25 25.81 31.39
N ASN A 457 16.31 26.62 30.88
CA ASN A 457 16.52 27.91 30.20
C ASN A 457 17.15 27.82 28.80
N VAL A 458 17.29 26.62 28.24
CA VAL A 458 17.68 26.41 26.84
C VAL A 458 16.48 25.83 26.11
N SER A 459 16.22 26.27 24.88
CA SER A 459 15.12 25.70 24.10
C SER A 459 15.56 24.38 23.45
N GLY A 460 14.72 23.34 23.50
CA GLY A 460 15.00 22.03 22.90
C GLY A 460 14.78 21.98 21.38
N ASN A 461 14.19 23.02 20.80
CA ASN A 461 13.89 23.06 19.39
C ASN A 461 15.10 23.48 18.53
N GLY A 462 14.98 23.34 17.21
CA GLY A 462 15.93 23.93 16.28
C GLY A 462 15.58 23.68 14.82
N ILE A 463 16.35 24.31 13.95
CA ILE A 463 16.15 24.27 12.50
C ILE A 463 17.43 23.72 11.87
N ILE A 464 17.27 22.71 11.01
CA ILE A 464 18.32 22.17 10.17
C ILE A 464 17.99 22.56 8.73
N ILE A 465 18.91 23.22 8.05
CA ILE A 465 18.76 23.67 6.66
C ILE A 465 19.83 22.99 5.82
N VAL A 466 19.40 22.31 4.75
CA VAL A 466 20.26 21.60 3.81
C VAL A 466 20.08 22.21 2.43
N ASP A 467 21.14 22.79 1.88
CA ASP A 467 21.16 23.41 0.54
C ASP A 467 21.47 22.40 -0.56
N GLY A 468 20.84 21.23 -0.48
CA GLY A 468 21.05 20.08 -1.35
C GLY A 468 20.17 18.92 -0.93
N ASP A 469 20.56 17.71 -1.31
CA ASP A 469 19.84 16.49 -0.98
C ASP A 469 20.15 16.04 0.45
N LEU A 470 19.12 15.63 1.19
CA LEU A 470 19.26 15.03 2.52
C LEU A 470 19.09 13.52 2.40
N ASN A 471 20.15 12.79 2.73
CA ASN A 471 20.16 11.33 2.77
C ASN A 471 20.21 10.85 4.21
N ILE A 472 19.25 10.03 4.61
CA ILE A 472 19.15 9.48 5.95
C ILE A 472 19.40 7.97 5.87
N SER A 473 20.53 7.51 6.39
CA SER A 473 20.94 6.10 6.36
C SER A 473 20.75 5.38 7.69
N ALA A 474 20.30 6.07 8.73
CA ALA A 474 20.05 5.50 10.04
C ALA A 474 18.88 6.20 10.76
N ASN A 475 18.30 5.51 11.74
CA ASN A 475 17.13 6.00 12.47
C ASN A 475 17.40 7.33 13.17
N ILE A 476 16.44 8.26 13.07
CA ILE A 476 16.41 9.49 13.85
C ILE A 476 15.32 9.35 14.91
N SER A 477 15.62 9.66 16.17
CA SER A 477 14.68 9.52 17.27
C SER A 477 14.75 10.68 18.24
N TYR A 478 13.63 10.98 18.90
CA TYR A 478 13.64 11.81 20.09
C TYR A 478 13.99 10.95 21.30
N GLU A 479 14.80 11.48 22.20
CA GLU A 479 15.08 10.84 23.48
C GLU A 479 13.76 10.68 24.28
N PRO A 480 13.49 9.47 24.82
CA PRO A 480 12.36 9.28 25.72
C PRO A 480 12.51 10.12 26.98
N GLY A 481 11.48 10.89 27.33
CA GLY A 481 11.48 11.67 28.56
C GLY A 481 10.51 12.84 28.50
N VAL A 482 9.94 13.19 29.66
CA VAL A 482 9.08 14.37 29.80
C VAL A 482 9.94 15.53 30.29
N PRO A 483 10.08 16.61 29.50
CA PRO A 483 10.81 17.78 29.94
C PRO A 483 10.07 18.49 31.08
N THR A 484 10.80 19.26 31.89
CA THR A 484 10.19 20.02 33.01
C THR A 484 9.35 21.20 32.53
N LYS A 485 9.64 21.71 31.33
CA LYS A 485 8.93 22.81 30.67
C LYS A 485 8.78 22.50 29.18
N LEU A 486 7.76 23.08 28.56
CA LEU A 486 7.46 22.85 27.14
C LEU A 486 8.56 23.39 26.21
N ASP A 487 9.22 24.48 26.59
CA ASP A 487 10.32 25.09 25.83
C ASP A 487 11.55 24.17 25.72
N GLN A 488 11.68 23.19 26.62
CA GLN A 488 12.76 22.21 26.62
C GLN A 488 12.50 21.00 25.72
N LEU A 489 11.27 20.85 25.22
CA LEU A 489 10.89 19.70 24.40
C LEU A 489 11.68 19.70 23.09
N ALA A 490 12.34 18.58 22.78
CA ALA A 490 13.04 18.41 21.52
C ALA A 490 12.04 18.53 20.35
N SER A 491 12.33 19.44 19.41
CA SER A 491 11.48 19.70 18.25
C SER A 491 12.34 20.12 17.06
N ALA A 492 12.52 19.23 16.10
CA ALA A 492 13.35 19.45 14.93
C ALA A 492 12.51 19.88 13.73
N VAL A 493 13.00 20.88 13.01
CA VAL A 493 12.52 21.24 11.67
C VAL A 493 13.64 21.08 10.68
N TRP A 494 13.42 20.27 9.65
CA TRP A 494 14.32 20.05 8.54
C TRP A 494 13.80 20.82 7.33
N ILE A 495 14.61 21.71 6.77
CA ILE A 495 14.32 22.45 5.53
C ILE A 495 15.33 21.98 4.48
N ILE A 496 14.85 21.35 3.41
CA ILE A 496 15.68 20.70 2.40
C ILE A 496 15.47 21.41 1.06
N ARG A 497 16.53 21.92 0.44
CA ARG A 497 16.50 22.56 -0.90
C ARG A 497 16.93 21.63 -2.03
N GLY A 498 16.85 20.33 -1.80
CA GLY A 498 16.94 19.23 -2.76
C GLY A 498 15.89 18.17 -2.43
N ASP A 499 16.22 16.90 -2.64
CA ASP A 499 15.38 15.75 -2.31
C ASP A 499 15.65 15.22 -0.89
N LEU A 500 14.63 14.59 -0.29
CA LEU A 500 14.77 13.85 0.96
C LEU A 500 14.76 12.36 0.65
N ILE A 501 15.90 11.70 0.86
CA ILE A 501 16.14 10.31 0.50
C ILE A 501 16.32 9.49 1.78
N ILE A 502 15.37 8.61 2.07
CA ILE A 502 15.44 7.69 3.20
C ILE A 502 15.98 6.34 2.71
N ASP A 503 17.02 5.84 3.37
CA ASP A 503 17.57 4.52 3.07
C ASP A 503 16.57 3.40 3.45
N PRO A 504 16.45 2.33 2.65
CA PRO A 504 15.63 1.15 2.95
C PRO A 504 15.78 0.59 4.37
N SER A 505 16.96 0.68 4.99
CA SER A 505 17.20 0.15 6.33
C SER A 505 16.59 0.99 7.46
N VAL A 506 16.19 2.23 7.18
CA VAL A 506 15.61 3.16 8.15
C VAL A 506 14.15 2.83 8.40
N GLU A 507 13.80 2.64 9.66
CA GLU A 507 12.44 2.32 10.11
C GLU A 507 11.77 3.50 10.82
N LYS A 508 12.56 4.49 11.27
CA LYS A 508 12.06 5.63 12.04
C LYS A 508 12.85 6.91 11.80
N VAL A 509 12.13 7.98 11.51
CA VAL A 509 12.66 9.35 11.47
C VAL A 509 11.75 10.30 12.25
N VAL A 510 12.31 11.40 12.76
CA VAL A 510 11.55 12.38 13.55
C VAL A 510 11.84 13.82 13.13
N GLY A 511 10.84 14.68 13.32
CA GLY A 511 10.90 16.10 12.99
C GLY A 511 9.89 16.49 11.91
N ALA A 512 9.73 17.79 11.73
CA ALA A 512 8.97 18.35 10.62
C ALA A 512 9.89 18.53 9.41
N PHE A 513 9.65 17.80 8.33
CA PHE A 513 10.38 17.86 7.08
C PHE A 513 9.67 18.79 6.09
N VAL A 514 10.37 19.81 5.63
CA VAL A 514 9.92 20.76 4.61
C VAL A 514 10.87 20.64 3.42
N VAL A 515 10.48 19.85 2.42
CA VAL A 515 11.25 19.49 1.23
C VAL A 515 10.86 20.43 0.08
N LEU A 516 11.68 21.46 -0.13
CA LEU A 516 11.45 22.56 -1.07
C LEU A 516 11.98 22.27 -2.48
N GLY A 517 13.05 21.49 -2.57
CA GLY A 517 13.77 21.27 -3.83
C GLY A 517 14.53 22.49 -4.35
N ASN A 518 15.22 22.30 -5.46
CA ASN A 518 16.11 23.26 -6.11
C ASN A 518 15.42 24.00 -7.29
N ASP A 519 14.09 24.12 -7.24
CA ASP A 519 13.23 24.64 -8.31
C ASP A 519 13.21 23.82 -9.62
N THR A 520 13.91 22.69 -9.70
CA THR A 520 13.74 21.73 -10.79
C THR A 520 12.36 21.08 -10.73
N ALA A 521 11.73 20.89 -11.89
CA ALA A 521 10.45 20.19 -11.99
C ALA A 521 10.63 18.69 -11.70
N CYS A 522 9.73 18.10 -10.91
CA CYS A 522 9.77 16.66 -10.63
C CYS A 522 9.45 15.86 -11.90
N GLN A 523 10.34 14.92 -12.24
CA GLN A 523 10.24 14.08 -13.43
C GLN A 523 9.92 12.64 -13.01
N ILE A 524 8.93 12.05 -13.68
CA ILE A 524 8.57 10.64 -13.52
C ILE A 524 9.61 9.79 -14.29
N ALA A 525 10.04 8.69 -13.69
CA ALA A 525 10.95 7.73 -14.29
C ALA A 525 10.30 7.02 -15.49
N SER A 526 11.09 6.78 -16.54
CA SER A 526 10.62 6.08 -17.73
C SER A 526 10.23 4.63 -17.41
N GLY A 527 8.98 4.26 -17.71
CA GLY A 527 8.47 2.90 -17.49
C GLY A 527 7.84 2.66 -16.11
N SER A 528 7.40 3.71 -15.40
CA SER A 528 6.64 3.52 -14.15
C SER A 528 5.33 2.78 -14.40
N GLU A 529 4.86 2.06 -13.37
CA GLU A 529 3.54 1.44 -13.40
C GLU A 529 2.46 2.52 -13.52
N THR A 530 1.31 2.17 -14.12
CA THR A 530 0.19 3.11 -14.30
C THR A 530 -0.37 3.61 -12.96
N ASP A 531 -0.23 2.81 -11.91
CA ASP A 531 -0.83 3.06 -10.59
C ASP A 531 0.19 3.58 -9.56
N TYR A 532 1.49 3.51 -9.87
CA TYR A 532 2.58 3.90 -8.97
C TYR A 532 3.74 4.53 -9.77
N HIS A 533 3.98 5.82 -9.53
CA HIS A 533 4.96 6.61 -10.28
C HIS A 533 6.24 6.79 -9.49
N ASN A 534 7.33 6.20 -10.01
CA ASN A 534 8.66 6.42 -9.45
C ASN A 534 9.18 7.77 -9.96
N TYR A 535 9.75 8.59 -9.09
CA TYR A 535 10.34 9.87 -9.45
C TYR A 535 11.85 9.75 -9.62
N ASN A 536 12.42 10.54 -10.55
CA ASN A 536 13.86 10.67 -10.65
C ASN A 536 14.38 11.59 -9.54
N LYS A 537 15.39 11.11 -8.80
CA LYS A 537 16.15 11.89 -7.80
C LYS A 537 16.94 13.00 -8.50
N THR A 538 16.35 14.18 -8.60
CA THR A 538 16.83 15.33 -9.39
C THR A 538 16.99 16.59 -8.54
N GLY A 539 16.76 16.47 -7.23
CA GLY A 539 16.68 17.59 -6.30
C GLY A 539 15.38 18.39 -6.44
N CYS A 540 14.35 17.84 -7.10
CA CYS A 540 13.10 18.55 -7.40
C CYS A 540 12.29 18.90 -6.14
N GLY A 541 12.57 18.25 -5.01
CA GLY A 541 11.86 18.41 -3.75
C GLY A 541 10.99 17.20 -3.40
N ALA A 542 11.38 16.01 -3.84
CA ALA A 542 10.64 14.77 -3.60
C ALA A 542 11.07 14.10 -2.29
N PHE A 543 10.10 13.44 -1.64
CA PHE A 543 10.32 12.55 -0.50
C PHE A 543 10.38 11.11 -0.99
N PHE A 544 11.49 10.42 -0.76
CA PHE A 544 11.69 9.01 -1.12
C PHE A 544 11.76 8.16 0.15
N SER A 545 10.81 7.22 0.33
CA SER A 545 10.83 6.28 1.47
C SER A 545 11.84 5.14 1.28
N GLY A 546 12.18 4.81 0.03
CA GLY A 546 13.10 3.74 -0.37
C GLY A 546 12.46 2.35 -0.36
N ASP A 547 12.78 1.51 -1.34
CA ASP A 547 12.26 0.14 -1.46
C ASP A 547 12.77 -0.78 -0.34
N SER A 548 11.86 -1.29 0.49
CA SER A 548 12.15 -2.19 1.60
C SER A 548 10.92 -2.99 2.03
N ASP A 549 11.16 -4.19 2.58
CA ASP A 549 10.20 -5.02 3.29
C ASP A 549 9.93 -4.55 4.74
N LYS A 550 10.60 -3.49 5.20
CA LYS A 550 10.42 -2.90 6.54
C LYS A 550 9.60 -1.63 6.48
N PRO A 551 8.74 -1.36 7.48
CA PRO A 551 7.95 -0.14 7.49
C PRO A 551 8.78 1.09 7.86
N LEU A 552 8.37 2.26 7.39
CA LEU A 552 8.93 3.56 7.78
C LEU A 552 7.92 4.36 8.61
N SER A 553 8.30 4.79 9.81
CA SER A 553 7.54 5.70 10.65
C SER A 553 8.18 7.08 10.73
N VAL A 554 7.48 8.10 10.23
CA VAL A 554 7.84 9.51 10.37
C VAL A 554 7.03 10.11 11.53
N LEU A 555 7.71 10.47 12.63
CA LEU A 555 7.07 11.23 13.72
C LEU A 555 7.31 12.72 13.51
N GLY A 556 6.30 13.39 12.98
CA GLY A 556 6.29 14.81 12.68
C GLY A 556 5.45 15.09 11.45
N LEU A 557 5.78 16.17 10.76
CA LEU A 557 5.09 16.63 9.55
C LEU A 557 5.99 16.39 8.34
N VAL A 558 5.44 16.03 7.19
CA VAL A 558 6.18 16.03 5.91
C VAL A 558 5.44 16.90 4.90
N ILE A 559 6.14 17.89 4.37
CA ILE A 559 5.70 18.76 3.28
C ILE A 559 6.72 18.60 2.16
N ALA A 560 6.30 18.09 1.01
CA ALA A 560 7.19 17.85 -0.13
C ALA A 560 6.47 18.19 -1.45
N LYS A 561 7.24 18.40 -2.52
CA LYS A 561 6.68 18.63 -3.88
C LYS A 561 6.14 17.36 -4.52
N ALA A 562 6.70 16.22 -4.13
CA ALA A 562 6.26 14.90 -4.56
C ALA A 562 6.59 13.87 -3.48
N PHE A 563 5.86 12.76 -3.49
CA PHE A 563 6.10 11.61 -2.61
C PHE A 563 6.30 10.38 -3.48
N ASP A 564 7.36 9.64 -3.18
CA ASP A 564 7.70 8.33 -3.72
C ASP A 564 7.80 7.36 -2.54
N LEU A 565 6.72 6.60 -2.34
CA LEU A 565 6.45 5.69 -1.23
C LEU A 565 6.64 4.22 -1.64
N GLU A 566 7.91 3.79 -1.75
CA GLU A 566 8.29 2.51 -2.36
C GLU A 566 8.30 1.32 -1.37
N ARG A 567 7.88 1.52 -0.11
CA ARG A 567 7.94 0.45 0.89
C ARG A 567 6.93 -0.64 0.55
N ASN A 568 7.39 -1.88 0.67
CA ASN A 568 6.62 -3.06 0.33
C ASN A 568 6.15 -3.85 1.56
N TYR A 569 6.34 -3.30 2.77
CA TYR A 569 5.80 -3.87 4.00
C TYR A 569 4.26 -3.90 3.95
N ALA A 570 3.66 -5.06 4.09
CA ALA A 570 2.21 -5.21 4.10
C ALA A 570 1.76 -5.84 5.43
N ASP A 571 0.92 -5.12 6.16
CA ASP A 571 0.39 -5.55 7.45
C ASP A 571 -1.01 -4.96 7.68
N LEU A 572 -1.82 -5.66 8.47
CA LEU A 572 -3.19 -5.25 8.73
C LEU A 572 -3.30 -4.07 9.70
N LEU A 573 -2.38 -3.94 10.64
CA LEU A 573 -2.45 -2.96 11.72
C LEU A 573 -1.65 -1.70 11.43
N GLN A 574 -0.64 -1.82 10.57
CA GLN A 574 0.31 -0.76 10.32
C GLN A 574 0.58 -0.60 8.82
N GLY A 575 0.55 0.65 8.36
CA GLY A 575 0.94 1.01 7.01
C GLY A 575 2.44 0.82 6.74
N SER A 576 2.78 0.62 5.48
CA SER A 576 4.15 0.55 4.96
C SER A 576 4.92 1.83 5.24
N GLU A 577 4.25 2.96 5.02
CA GLU A 577 4.69 4.28 5.43
C GLU A 577 3.66 4.88 6.38
N ARG A 578 4.15 5.31 7.53
CA ARG A 578 3.34 5.90 8.57
C ARG A 578 3.81 7.30 8.89
N ILE A 579 2.97 8.30 8.64
CA ILE A 579 3.24 9.69 8.96
C ILE A 579 2.35 10.08 10.15
N ILE A 580 2.99 10.33 11.30
CA ILE A 580 2.31 10.65 12.56
C ILE A 580 2.67 12.07 12.94
N TYR A 581 1.71 12.98 12.91
CA TYR A 581 1.93 14.32 13.44
C TYR A 581 1.95 14.28 14.97
N ASP A 582 3.14 14.41 15.53
CA ASP A 582 3.38 14.26 16.98
C ASP A 582 3.12 15.55 17.79
N GLY A 583 2.71 16.63 17.14
CA GLY A 583 2.40 17.92 17.76
C GLY A 583 3.61 18.68 18.33
N ARG A 584 4.85 18.15 18.21
CA ARG A 584 6.05 18.78 18.81
C ARG A 584 6.38 20.13 18.20
N LEU A 585 6.13 20.28 16.90
CA LEU A 585 6.30 21.56 16.21
C LEU A 585 5.36 22.64 16.78
N THR A 586 4.12 22.29 17.09
CA THR A 586 3.15 23.22 17.71
C THR A 586 3.42 23.46 19.19
N ALA A 587 3.89 22.45 19.90
CA ALA A 587 4.24 22.55 21.31
C ALA A 587 5.46 23.44 21.56
N ASN A 588 6.51 23.32 20.74
CA ASN A 588 7.75 24.08 20.91
C ASN A 588 8.29 24.62 19.56
N PRO A 589 7.58 25.55 18.90
CA PRO A 589 7.97 26.05 17.60
C PRO A 589 9.26 26.86 17.65
N PRO A 590 10.21 26.65 16.70
CA PRO A 590 11.32 27.56 16.52
C PRO A 590 10.82 29.00 16.27
N LYS A 591 11.51 29.99 16.84
CA LYS A 591 11.06 31.41 16.80
C LYS A 591 10.75 31.92 15.40
N ALA A 592 11.52 31.50 14.41
CA ALA A 592 11.35 31.92 13.03
C ALA A 592 10.14 31.29 12.32
N LEU A 593 9.54 30.25 12.89
CA LEU A 593 8.43 29.49 12.31
C LEU A 593 7.13 29.64 13.09
N SER A 594 7.09 30.50 14.11
CA SER A 594 5.88 30.67 14.94
C SER A 594 4.63 31.02 14.11
N GLY A 595 4.76 31.91 13.13
CA GLY A 595 3.66 32.28 12.23
C GLY A 595 3.32 31.23 11.16
N PHE A 596 4.21 30.27 10.90
CA PHE A 596 3.91 29.11 10.05
C PHE A 596 3.13 28.06 10.84
N VAL A 597 3.46 27.88 12.12
CA VAL A 597 2.76 26.97 13.02
C VAL A 597 1.32 27.42 13.31
N GLU A 598 1.07 28.74 13.33
CA GLU A 598 -0.29 29.29 13.47
C GLU A 598 -1.26 28.87 12.35
N GLY A 599 -0.74 28.56 11.15
CA GLY A 599 -1.57 28.08 10.03
C GLY A 599 -1.63 26.57 9.91
N LEU A 600 -0.92 25.80 10.75
CA LEU A 600 -1.07 24.35 10.80
C LEU A 600 -2.37 23.99 11.53
N PRO A 601 -3.13 22.99 11.08
CA PRO A 601 -4.32 22.52 11.79
C PRO A 601 -3.92 22.13 13.21
N VAL A 602 -4.55 22.75 14.20
CA VAL A 602 -4.18 22.57 15.61
C VAL A 602 -4.92 21.35 16.14
N VAL A 603 -4.26 20.54 16.98
CA VAL A 603 -4.83 19.41 17.74
C VAL A 603 -6.09 19.80 18.57
N ARG A 604 -6.49 21.07 18.61
CA ARG A 604 -7.72 21.56 19.25
C ARG A 604 -8.93 21.67 18.32
N ASP A 605 -8.76 21.55 17.01
CA ASP A 605 -9.88 21.57 16.04
C ASP A 605 -10.63 20.23 15.98
N PHE A 606 -10.32 19.29 16.88
CA PHE A 606 -10.98 17.99 17.00
C PHE A 606 -12.07 18.04 18.09
N SER A 607 -13.33 18.10 17.68
CA SER A 607 -14.42 17.59 18.51
C SER A 607 -14.43 16.07 18.38
N TYR A 608 -14.17 15.38 19.48
CA TYR A 608 -14.38 13.92 19.62
C TYR A 608 -15.84 13.53 19.46
#